data_AF-A0A947B0P2-F1
#
_entry.id   AF-A0A947B0P2-F1
#
_cell.length_a   1.000
_cell.length_b   1.000
_cell.length_c   1.000
_cell.angle_alpha   90.00
_cell.angle_beta   90.00
_cell.angle_gamma   90.00
#
_symmetry.space_group_name_H-M   'P 1'
#
loop_
_entity.id
_entity.type
_entity.pdbx_description
1 polymer ?
#
loop_
_entity_poly.entity_id
_entity_poly.type
_entity_poly.pdbx_seq_one_letter_code
_entity_poly.pdbx_strand_id
1 'polypeptide(L)'
;YGGMRFALFFLAEYSNMLIVAAVATTLFFGGWKSFPGLGFLPVPGLIWFFAKTYLLIFVAIWVRWTFPRLRFDQLMNFCWKIMIPAALLHLIVYAGIIKIIN
;
A
#
# COMPACT_ATOMS: atom_id res chain seq x y z
N TYR A 1 10.63 -22.20 -21.81
CA TYR A 1 10.69 -21.58 -20.46
C TYR A 1 11.36 -22.55 -19.51
N GLY A 2 12.61 -22.31 -19.10
CA GLY A 2 13.27 -23.15 -18.09
C GLY A 2 12.73 -22.86 -16.70
N GLY A 3 12.68 -23.87 -15.81
CA GLY A 3 12.13 -23.74 -14.46
C GLY A 3 12.75 -22.59 -13.64
N MET A 4 14.03 -22.27 -13.87
CA MET A 4 14.72 -21.13 -13.26
C MET A 4 14.09 -19.77 -13.62
N ARG A 5 13.73 -19.55 -14.90
CA ARG A 5 13.14 -18.28 -15.34
C ARG A 5 11.73 -18.10 -14.78
N PHE A 6 10.98 -19.19 -14.64
CA PHE A 6 9.69 -19.19 -13.97
C PHE A 6 9.84 -18.81 -12.49
N ALA A 7 10.75 -19.47 -11.76
CA ALA A 7 10.99 -19.19 -10.35
C ALA A 7 11.39 -17.73 -10.09
N LEU A 8 12.27 -17.16 -10.92
CA LEU A 8 12.68 -15.76 -10.82
C LEU A 8 11.54 -14.78 -11.09
N PHE A 9 10.65 -15.09 -12.02
CA PHE A 9 9.47 -14.27 -12.29
C PHE A 9 8.52 -14.22 -11.08
N PHE A 10 8.21 -15.35 -10.46
CA PHE A 10 7.38 -15.37 -9.24
C PHE A 10 8.05 -14.70 -8.06
N LEU A 11 9.35 -14.94 -7.87
CA LEU A 11 10.13 -14.28 -6.82
C LEU A 11 10.07 -12.75 -6.96
N ALA A 12 10.20 -12.24 -8.18
CA ALA A 12 10.12 -10.80 -8.46
C ALA A 12 8.73 -10.23 -8.21
N GLU A 13 7.66 -10.95 -8.57
CA GLU A 13 6.27 -10.53 -8.32
C GLU A 13 6.00 -10.42 -6.80
N TYR A 14 6.40 -11.42 -6.03
CA TYR A 14 6.21 -11.44 -4.58
C TYR A 14 7.12 -10.45 -3.84
N SER A 15 8.34 -10.23 -4.31
CA SER A 15 9.23 -9.22 -3.74
C SER A 15 8.71 -7.81 -4.00
N ASN A 16 8.16 -7.54 -5.19
CA ASN A 16 7.56 -6.25 -5.49
C ASN A 16 6.34 -5.97 -4.59
N MET A 17 5.49 -6.97 -4.35
CA MET A 17 4.37 -6.84 -3.41
C MET A 17 4.84 -6.46 -2.00
N LEU A 18 5.93 -7.05 -1.51
CA LEU A 18 6.52 -6.71 -0.21
C LEU A 18 7.06 -5.27 -0.19
N ILE A 19 7.78 -4.86 -1.24
CA ILE A 19 8.36 -3.51 -1.35
C ILE A 19 7.26 -2.44 -1.36
N VAL A 20 6.19 -2.65 -2.14
CA VAL A 20 5.05 -1.72 -2.20
C VAL A 20 4.35 -1.62 -0.85
N ALA A 21 4.14 -2.74 -0.16
CA ALA A 21 3.55 -2.74 1.18
C ALA A 21 4.45 -2.04 2.22
N ALA A 22 5.77 -2.23 2.13
CA ALA A 22 6.74 -1.54 2.98
C ALA A 22 6.69 -0.01 2.77
N VAL A 23 6.66 0.45 1.52
CA VAL A 23 6.56 1.87 1.18
C VAL A 23 5.22 2.47 1.63
N ALA A 24 4.12 1.75 1.44
CA ALA A 24 2.81 2.21 1.93
C ALA A 24 2.78 2.33 3.47
N THR A 25 3.44 1.41 4.17
CA THR A 25 3.56 1.43 5.63
C THR A 25 4.34 2.64 6.13
N THR A 26 5.44 3.01 5.46
CA THR A 26 6.23 4.18 5.85
C THR A 26 5.52 5.50 5.55
N LEU A 27 4.89 5.63 4.37
CA LEU A 27 4.26 6.87 3.93
C LEU A 27 2.94 7.16 4.64
N PHE A 28 2.07 6.17 4.81
CA PHE A 28 0.71 6.38 5.32
C PHE A 28 0.51 5.90 6.75
N PHE A 29 1.12 4.77 7.14
CA PHE A 29 0.87 4.14 8.45
C PHE A 29 1.90 4.53 9.53
N GLY A 30 2.72 5.55 9.30
CA GLY A 30 3.66 6.08 10.29
C GLY A 30 4.87 5.20 10.58
N GLY A 31 5.20 4.24 9.69
CA GLY A 31 6.42 3.43 9.74
C GLY A 31 6.65 2.73 11.09
N TRP A 32 7.71 3.13 11.78
CA TRP A 32 8.17 2.58 13.07
C TRP A 32 7.38 3.02 14.29
N LYS A 33 6.48 4.01 14.16
CA LYS A 33 5.70 4.49 15.30
C LYS A 33 4.67 3.45 15.74
N SER A 34 4.53 3.28 17.06
CA SER A 34 3.44 2.48 17.64
C SER A 34 2.08 3.03 17.22
N PHE A 35 1.06 2.19 17.26
CA PHE A 35 -0.31 2.61 16.98
C PHE A 35 -0.74 3.70 17.99
N PRO A 36 -1.49 4.74 17.58
CA PRO A 36 -1.98 5.76 18.49
C PRO A 36 -2.72 5.12 19.67
N GLY A 37 -2.24 5.34 20.90
CA GLY A 37 -2.77 4.74 22.13
C GLY A 37 -2.01 3.52 22.66
N LEU A 38 -1.13 2.88 21.88
CA LEU A 38 -0.32 1.72 22.30
C LEU A 38 1.16 2.06 22.54
N GLY A 39 1.46 3.32 22.84
CA GLY A 39 2.82 3.80 23.13
C GLY A 39 3.42 3.29 24.44
N PHE A 40 2.62 2.65 25.29
CA PHE A 40 3.05 2.10 26.59
C PHE A 40 3.65 0.69 26.49
N LEU A 41 3.48 -0.01 25.36
CA LEU A 41 4.10 -1.32 25.17
C LEU A 41 5.58 -1.15 24.79
N PRO A 42 6.53 -1.81 25.49
CA PRO A 42 7.96 -1.79 25.16
C PRO A 42 8.27 -2.74 23.98
N VAL A 43 7.57 -2.55 22.86
CA VAL A 43 7.76 -3.34 21.64
C VAL A 43 8.69 -2.56 20.70
N PRO A 44 9.79 -3.16 20.22
CA PRO A 44 10.67 -2.52 19.24
C PRO A 44 9.90 -2.01 18.02
N GLY A 45 10.19 -0.78 17.57
CA GLY A 45 9.52 -0.17 16.40
C GLY A 45 9.62 -1.01 15.11
N LEU A 46 10.64 -1.87 15.02
CA LEU A 46 10.80 -2.80 13.91
C LEU A 46 9.66 -3.83 13.84
N ILE A 47 9.17 -4.31 14.99
CA ILE A 47 8.07 -5.28 15.03
C ILE A 47 6.77 -4.61 14.55
N TRP A 48 6.55 -3.34 14.90
CA TRP A 48 5.42 -2.56 14.41
C TRP A 48 5.46 -2.35 12.89
N PHE A 49 6.65 -2.10 12.35
CA PHE A 49 6.83 -1.97 10.91
C PHE A 49 6.48 -3.27 10.17
N PHE A 50 7.02 -4.41 10.62
CA PHE A 50 6.71 -5.70 10.02
C PHE A 50 5.24 -6.07 10.19
N ALA A 51 4.65 -5.87 11.37
CA ALA A 51 3.24 -6.16 11.62
C ALA A 51 2.32 -5.40 10.65
N LYS A 52 2.54 -4.10 10.46
CA LYS A 52 1.77 -3.28 9.51
C LYS A 52 2.00 -3.71 8.07
N THR A 53 3.25 -4.03 7.71
CA THR A 53 3.60 -4.51 6.36
C THR A 53 2.91 -5.84 6.06
N TYR A 54 2.93 -6.80 6.98
CA TYR A 54 2.24 -8.08 6.83
C TYR A 54 0.72 -7.92 6.79
N LEU A 55 0.16 -6.96 7.54
CA LEU A 55 -1.26 -6.62 7.45
C LEU A 55 -1.61 -6.13 6.03
N LEU A 56 -0.81 -5.24 5.44
CA LEU A 56 -1.04 -4.79 4.06
C LEU A 56 -0.90 -5.91 3.03
N ILE A 57 0.09 -6.79 3.19
CA ILE A 57 0.23 -7.98 2.34
C ILE A 57 -1.01 -8.89 2.48
N PHE A 58 -1.47 -9.10 3.72
CA PHE A 58 -2.69 -9.87 3.98
C PHE A 58 -3.90 -9.26 3.28
N VAL A 59 -4.08 -7.94 3.33
CA VAL A 59 -5.16 -7.24 2.60
C VAL A 59 -5.00 -7.42 1.09
N ALA A 60 -3.80 -7.29 0.53
CA ALA A 60 -3.56 -7.48 -0.90
C ALA A 60 -3.92 -8.90 -1.37
N ILE A 61 -3.55 -9.92 -0.58
CA ILE A 61 -3.91 -11.31 -0.85
C ILE A 61 -5.41 -11.53 -0.69
N TRP A 62 -6.03 -10.95 0.35
CA TRP A 62 -7.47 -11.05 0.58
C TRP A 62 -8.29 -10.45 -0.56
N VAL A 63 -7.87 -9.30 -1.10
CA VAL A 63 -8.47 -8.68 -2.29
C VAL A 63 -8.34 -9.63 -3.50
N ARG A 64 -7.16 -10.24 -3.69
CA ARG A 64 -6.96 -11.22 -4.77
C ARG A 64 -7.90 -12.43 -4.66
N TRP A 65 -8.27 -12.85 -3.46
CA TRP A 65 -9.19 -13.97 -3.24
C TRP A 65 -10.67 -13.59 -3.39
N THR A 66 -11.03 -12.35 -3.07
CA THR A 66 -12.44 -11.93 -2.98
C THR A 66 -12.98 -11.36 -4.30
N PHE A 67 -12.15 -10.64 -5.06
CA PHE A 67 -12.64 -9.89 -6.22
C PHE A 67 -12.56 -10.69 -7.53
N PRO A 68 -13.61 -10.63 -8.37
CA PRO A 68 -13.56 -11.13 -9.75
C PRO A 68 -12.49 -10.40 -10.57
N ARG A 69 -11.87 -11.11 -11.52
CA ARG A 69 -10.84 -10.51 -12.38
C ARG A 69 -11.45 -9.42 -13.25
N LEU A 70 -10.89 -8.21 -13.19
CA LEU A 70 -11.28 -7.08 -14.02
C LEU A 70 -10.60 -7.12 -15.38
N ARG A 71 -11.30 -6.67 -16.43
CA ARG A 71 -10.70 -6.52 -17.77
C ARG A 71 -9.72 -5.33 -17.78
N PHE A 72 -8.67 -5.43 -18.60
CA PHE A 72 -7.65 -4.38 -18.73
C PHE A 72 -8.26 -3.01 -19.07
N ASP A 73 -9.25 -2.97 -19.97
CA ASP A 73 -9.92 -1.72 -20.37
C ASP A 73 -10.68 -1.07 -19.20
N GLN A 74 -11.25 -1.88 -18.30
CA GLN A 74 -11.97 -1.39 -17.12
C GLN A 74 -10.98 -0.87 -16.07
N LEU A 75 -9.87 -1.59 -15.88
CA LEU A 75 -8.78 -1.15 -14.99
C LEU A 75 -8.19 0.19 -15.45
N MET A 76 -7.91 0.33 -16.75
CA MET A 76 -7.36 1.56 -17.30
C MET A 76 -8.34 2.73 -17.15
N ASN A 77 -9.63 2.51 -17.43
CA ASN A 77 -10.64 3.53 -17.21
C ASN A 77 -10.74 3.94 -15.73
N PHE A 78 -10.66 2.99 -14.79
CA PHE A 78 -10.69 3.28 -13.35
C PHE A 78 -9.48 4.14 -12.93
N CYS A 79 -8.27 3.76 -13.34
CA CYS A 79 -7.06 4.50 -13.01
C CYS A 79 -7.11 5.94 -13.57
N TRP A 80 -7.47 6.10 -14.85
CA TRP A 80 -7.41 7.40 -15.51
C TRP A 80 -8.58 8.32 -15.18
N LYS A 81 -9.81 7.80 -15.13
CA LYS A 81 -11.00 8.64 -14.94
C LYS A 81 -11.35 8.86 -13.47
N ILE A 82 -10.96 7.95 -12.58
CA ILE A 82 -11.36 8.01 -11.17
C ILE A 82 -10.15 8.31 -10.28
N MET A 83 -9.07 7.53 -10.37
CA MET A 83 -7.97 7.67 -9.42
C MET A 83 -7.15 8.95 -9.62
N ILE A 84 -6.81 9.32 -10.86
CA ILE A 84 -6.01 10.54 -11.12
C ILE A 84 -6.76 11.81 -10.68
N PRO A 85 -8.04 12.03 -11.06
CA PRO A 85 -8.77 13.21 -10.60
C PRO A 85 -8.96 13.23 -9.07
N ALA A 86 -9.19 12.08 -8.45
CA ALA A 86 -9.31 11.97 -7.00
C ALA A 86 -8.01 12.35 -6.27
N ALA A 87 -6.85 11.90 -6.78
CA ALA A 87 -5.55 12.25 -6.22
C ALA A 87 -5.26 13.75 -6.32
N LEU A 88 -5.58 14.38 -7.46
CA LEU A 88 -5.44 15.82 -7.64
C LEU A 88 -6.37 16.62 -6.71
N LEU A 89 -7.61 16.17 -6.54
CA LEU A 89 -8.56 16.79 -5.61
C LEU A 89 -8.03 16.74 -4.18
N HIS A 90 -7.54 15.58 -3.71
CA HIS A 90 -6.95 15.47 -2.39
C HIS A 90 -5.76 16.40 -2.18
N LEU A 91 -4.89 16.55 -3.19
CA LEU A 91 -3.77 17.48 -3.13
C LEU A 91 -4.25 18.93 -2.97
N ILE A 92 -5.20 19.37 -3.79
CA ILE A 92 -5.74 20.74 -3.74
C ILE A 92 -6.43 21.01 -2.39
N VAL A 93 -7.24 20.07 -1.90
CA VAL A 93 -7.93 20.20 -0.62
C VAL A 93 -6.92 20.31 0.53
N TYR A 94 -5.92 19.44 0.58
CA TYR A 94 -4.90 19.48 1.62
C TYR A 94 -4.08 20.78 1.58
N ALA A 95 -3.72 21.25 0.37
CA ALA A 95 -3.03 22.54 0.20
C ALA A 95 -3.90 23.72 0.66
N GLY A 96 -5.20 23.71 0.37
CA GLY A 96 -6.16 24.72 0.82
C GLY A 96 -6.31 24.74 2.33
N ILE A 97 -6.43 23.57 2.97
CA ILE A 97 -6.52 23.43 4.43
C ILE A 97 -5.27 24.01 5.10
N ILE A 98 -4.07 23.68 4.62
CA ILE A 98 -2.83 24.22 5.19
C ILE A 98 -2.80 25.75 5.11
N LYS A 99 -3.23 26.34 3.98
CA LYS A 99 -3.27 27.79 3.81
C LYS A 99 -4.30 28.49 4.71
N ILE A 100 -5.37 27.80 5.11
CA ILE A 100 -6.37 28.37 6.02
C ILE A 100 -5.89 28.30 7.47
N ILE A 101 -5.12 27.26 7.82
CA ILE A 101 -4.61 27.05 9.18
C ILE A 101 -3.41 27.95 9.50
N ASN A 102 -2.59 28.30 8.50
CA ASN A 102 -1.35 29.07 8.64
C ASN A 102 -1.54 30.52 8.17
#